data_AF-A0A3D2FTT0-F1
#
_entry.id   AF-A0A3D2FTT0-F1
#
_cell.length_a   1.000
_cell.length_b   1.000
_cell.length_c   1.000
_cell.angle_alpha   90.00
_cell.angle_beta   90.00
_cell.angle_gamma   90.00
#
_symmetry.space_group_name_H-M   'P 1'
#
loop_
_entity.id
_entity.type
_entity.pdbx_description
1 polymer ?
#
loop_
_entity_poly.entity_id
_entity_poly.type
_entity_poly.pdbx_seq_one_letter_code
_entity_poly.pdbx_strand_id
1 'polypeptide(L)'
;MTPDNAQIAIASDTPTDTLIDPYGRRVDYLRVSVTDRCDFRCVYCMAEEMTFLPKAELLSLEELEVLCRRFMAAGVRKIRLTGGEPLVRRNIMQFISALGAEVKAGNLDELTITTNGSQLGKMADDLYAAGVRRINISLDTLDEDRFRAITRWGDLAKVMAGL
;
A
#
# COMPACT_ATOMS: atom_id res chain seq x y z
N MET A 1 -56.43 27.17 10.04
CA MET A 1 -55.88 25.83 9.81
C MET A 1 -54.80 25.97 8.74
N THR A 2 -53.63 26.44 9.17
CA THR A 2 -52.43 26.62 8.34
C THR A 2 -51.38 25.67 8.91
N PRO A 3 -50.73 24.82 8.10
CA PRO A 3 -49.77 23.85 8.61
C PRO A 3 -48.47 24.56 9.00
N ASP A 4 -47.96 24.07 10.12
CA ASP A 4 -46.69 24.36 10.76
C ASP A 4 -45.55 23.91 9.84
N ASN A 5 -44.81 24.85 9.25
CA ASN A 5 -43.70 24.55 8.37
C ASN A 5 -42.41 24.54 9.20
N ALA A 6 -42.16 23.39 9.85
CA ALA A 6 -40.90 23.12 10.54
C ALA A 6 -39.74 23.23 9.54
N GLN A 7 -39.00 24.34 9.61
CA GLN A 7 -37.75 24.53 8.89
C GLN A 7 -36.72 23.53 9.42
N ILE A 8 -36.47 22.48 8.64
CA ILE A 8 -35.28 21.65 8.79
C ILE A 8 -34.09 22.56 8.46
N ALA A 9 -33.30 22.88 9.48
CA ALA A 9 -32.03 23.57 9.31
C ALA A 9 -31.10 22.67 8.48
N ILE A 10 -30.92 23.03 7.20
CA ILE A 10 -29.83 22.53 6.37
C ILE A 10 -28.53 23.06 6.98
N ALA A 11 -27.80 22.18 7.65
CA ALA A 11 -26.45 22.46 8.12
C ALA A 11 -25.60 22.94 6.94
N SER A 12 -24.94 24.08 7.12
CA SER A 12 -24.04 24.69 6.14
C SER A 12 -22.88 23.74 5.84
N ASP A 13 -22.92 23.09 4.69
CA ASP A 13 -21.86 22.21 4.18
C ASP A 13 -20.65 23.05 3.76
N THR A 14 -19.79 23.34 4.73
CA THR A 14 -18.43 23.78 4.41
C THR A 14 -17.69 22.52 4.03
N PRO A 15 -17.12 22.38 2.81
CA PRO A 15 -16.46 21.15 2.41
C PRO A 15 -15.31 20.90 3.37
N THR A 16 -15.50 19.96 4.30
CA THR A 16 -14.43 19.45 5.11
C THR A 16 -13.52 18.66 4.17
N ASP A 17 -12.30 19.16 3.95
CA ASP A 17 -11.16 18.52 3.26
C ASP A 17 -10.70 17.20 3.94
N THR A 18 -11.61 16.51 4.62
CA THR A 18 -11.31 15.41 5.51
C THR A 18 -12.37 14.34 5.37
N LEU A 19 -11.93 13.14 4.96
CA LEU A 19 -12.77 11.96 4.89
C LEU A 19 -13.14 11.48 6.28
N ILE A 20 -14.39 11.75 6.69
CA ILE A 20 -15.00 11.24 7.93
C ILE A 20 -16.06 10.21 7.57
N ASP A 21 -15.99 9.03 8.21
CA ASP A 21 -16.99 7.99 8.00
C ASP A 21 -18.23 8.16 8.90
N PRO A 22 -19.30 7.37 8.72
CA PRO A 22 -20.53 7.49 9.52
C PRO A 22 -20.36 7.24 11.03
N TYR A 23 -19.22 6.70 11.47
CA TYR A 23 -18.88 6.48 12.87
C TYR A 23 -17.99 7.61 13.45
N GLY A 24 -17.75 8.68 12.68
CA GLY A 24 -16.91 9.81 13.10
C GLY A 24 -15.41 9.52 13.04
N ARG A 25 -14.97 8.45 12.37
CA ARG A 25 -13.54 8.13 12.22
C ARG A 25 -12.98 8.90 11.03
N ARG A 26 -11.82 9.54 11.24
CA ARG A 26 -11.05 10.15 10.16
C ARG A 26 -10.28 9.09 9.37
N VAL A 27 -10.45 9.09 8.06
CA VAL A 27 -9.69 8.26 7.13
C VAL A 27 -8.42 9.02 6.75
N ASP A 28 -7.36 8.85 7.53
CA ASP A 28 -6.04 9.48 7.29
C ASP A 28 -4.98 8.51 6.76
N TYR A 29 -5.36 7.25 6.52
CA TYR A 29 -4.49 6.16 6.12
C TYR A 29 -5.08 5.35 4.96
N LEU A 30 -4.27 5.16 3.91
CA LEU A 30 -4.63 4.39 2.72
C LEU A 30 -3.71 3.18 2.54
N ARG A 31 -4.30 2.00 2.39
CA ARG A 31 -3.59 0.77 2.01
C ARG A 31 -3.82 0.49 0.53
N VAL A 32 -2.75 0.43 -0.25
CA VAL A 32 -2.79 0.27 -1.70
C VAL A 32 -2.21 -1.09 -2.08
N SER A 33 -3.06 -1.98 -2.61
CA SER A 33 -2.62 -3.22 -3.24
C SER A 33 -2.16 -2.93 -4.66
N VAL A 34 -0.85 -3.03 -4.90
CA VAL A 34 -0.29 -2.70 -6.21
C VAL A 34 -0.25 -3.92 -7.13
N THR A 35 -0.30 -5.14 -6.64
CA THR A 35 -0.29 -6.32 -7.50
C THR A 35 -0.88 -7.50 -6.75
N ASP A 36 -1.38 -8.48 -7.49
CA ASP A 36 -1.75 -9.81 -7.00
C ASP A 36 -0.60 -10.83 -7.14
N ARG A 37 0.50 -10.47 -7.80
CA ARG A 37 1.66 -11.34 -8.02
C ARG A 37 2.62 -11.30 -6.85
N CYS A 38 3.14 -12.46 -6.49
CA CYS A 38 4.20 -12.64 -5.49
C CYS A 38 5.26 -13.58 -6.03
N ASP A 39 6.51 -13.43 -5.62
CA ASP A 39 7.58 -14.39 -5.90
C ASP A 39 7.67 -15.51 -4.86
N PHE A 40 6.92 -15.43 -3.75
CA PHE A 40 6.69 -16.53 -2.80
C PHE A 40 5.31 -17.17 -2.98
N ARG A 41 5.09 -18.35 -2.39
CA ARG A 41 3.81 -19.08 -2.36
C ARG A 41 3.49 -19.57 -0.96
N CYS A 42 3.43 -18.62 -0.02
CA CYS A 42 3.24 -18.94 1.38
C CYS A 42 1.95 -19.74 1.61
N VAL A 43 2.05 -20.87 2.33
CA VAL A 43 0.97 -21.86 2.49
C VAL A 43 -0.33 -21.28 3.06
N TYR A 44 -0.25 -20.24 3.88
CA TYR A 44 -1.39 -19.58 4.52
C TYR A 44 -1.94 -18.37 3.74
N CYS A 45 -1.26 -17.95 2.67
CA CYS A 45 -1.59 -16.73 1.93
C CYS A 45 -2.02 -17.04 0.50
N MET A 46 -1.27 -17.91 -0.17
CA MET A 46 -1.40 -18.18 -1.58
C MET A 46 -1.49 -19.68 -1.86
N ALA A 47 -2.50 -20.08 -2.64
CA ALA A 47 -2.56 -21.42 -3.21
C ALA A 47 -1.31 -21.70 -4.06
N GLU A 48 -0.91 -22.97 -4.14
CA GLU A 48 0.28 -23.38 -4.88
C GLU A 48 0.15 -23.10 -6.38
N GLU A 49 -1.00 -23.47 -6.93
CA GLU A 49 -1.44 -23.12 -8.28
C GLU A 49 -2.41 -21.95 -8.18
N MET A 50 -2.07 -20.83 -8.82
CA MET A 50 -2.87 -19.61 -8.75
C MET A 50 -3.24 -19.11 -10.13
N THR A 51 -4.51 -18.75 -10.30
CA THR A 51 -4.97 -17.95 -11.41
C THR A 51 -4.80 -16.47 -11.05
N PHE A 52 -3.76 -15.84 -11.59
CA PHE A 52 -3.59 -14.39 -11.45
C PHE A 52 -4.68 -13.65 -12.23
N LEU A 53 -5.05 -12.48 -11.74
CA LEU A 53 -5.95 -11.59 -12.43
C LEU A 53 -5.36 -11.25 -13.81
N PRO A 54 -6.21 -11.20 -14.86
CA PRO A 54 -5.82 -10.60 -16.12
C PRO A 54 -5.26 -9.20 -15.87
N LYS A 55 -4.20 -8.84 -16.58
CA LYS A 55 -3.53 -7.53 -16.40
C LYS A 55 -4.50 -6.34 -16.53
N ALA A 56 -5.54 -6.49 -17.36
CA ALA A 56 -6.57 -5.47 -17.59
C ALA A 56 -7.46 -5.18 -16.37
N GLU A 57 -7.50 -6.09 -15.39
CA GLU A 57 -8.30 -5.91 -14.16
C GLU A 57 -7.51 -5.25 -13.03
N LEU A 58 -6.19 -5.06 -13.21
CA LEU A 58 -5.35 -4.31 -12.28
C LEU A 58 -5.27 -2.86 -12.73
N LEU A 59 -5.52 -1.94 -11.81
CA LEU A 59 -5.24 -0.52 -12.02
C LEU A 59 -3.77 -0.32 -12.43
N SER A 60 -3.57 0.46 -13.47
CA SER A 60 -2.26 0.94 -13.90
C SER A 60 -1.58 1.74 -12.78
N LEU A 61 -0.26 1.93 -12.87
CA LEU A 61 0.46 2.69 -11.83
C LEU A 61 0.05 4.17 -11.86
N GLU A 62 -0.28 4.66 -13.05
CA GLU A 62 -0.78 5.99 -13.33
C GLU A 62 -2.16 6.22 -12.69
N GLU A 63 -3.08 5.26 -12.83
CA GLU A 63 -4.38 5.33 -12.15
C GLU A 63 -4.24 5.26 -10.63
N LEU A 64 -3.34 4.41 -10.11
CA LEU A 64 -3.06 4.36 -8.67
C LEU A 64 -2.48 5.69 -8.17
N GLU A 65 -1.61 6.35 -8.94
CA GLU A 65 -1.06 7.66 -8.58
C GLU A 65 -2.16 8.71 -8.50
N VAL A 66 -3.04 8.77 -9.50
CA VAL A 66 -4.20 9.68 -9.50
C VAL A 66 -5.05 9.43 -8.25
N LEU A 67 -5.39 8.17 -7.94
CA LEU A 67 -6.17 7.84 -6.75
C LEU A 67 -5.48 8.27 -5.46
N CYS A 68 -4.19 7.95 -5.30
CA CYS A 68 -3.43 8.34 -4.11
C CYS A 68 -3.44 9.85 -3.92
N ARG A 69 -3.22 10.64 -4.98
CA ARG A 69 -3.27 12.11 -4.93
C ARG A 69 -4.65 12.63 -4.54
N ARG A 70 -5.72 12.02 -5.03
CA ARG A 70 -7.09 12.39 -4.64
C ARG A 70 -7.36 12.09 -3.16
N PHE A 71 -6.90 10.96 -2.65
CA PHE A 71 -7.01 10.63 -1.23
C PHE A 71 -6.17 11.56 -0.35
N MET A 72 -4.96 11.94 -0.78
CA MET A 72 -4.13 12.92 -0.09
C MET A 72 -4.82 14.29 -0.01
N ALA A 73 -5.42 14.75 -1.11
CA ALA A 73 -6.21 15.97 -1.14
C ALA A 73 -7.44 15.92 -0.21
N ALA A 74 -7.95 14.72 0.09
CA ALA A 74 -9.07 14.49 1.00
C ALA A 74 -8.64 14.18 2.46
N GLY A 75 -7.37 14.43 2.80
CA GLY A 75 -6.84 14.35 4.17
C GLY A 75 -6.07 13.09 4.52
N VAL A 76 -5.83 12.17 3.57
CA VAL A 76 -4.94 11.02 3.80
C VAL A 76 -3.49 11.51 3.93
N ARG A 77 -2.83 11.11 5.01
CA ARG A 77 -1.44 11.50 5.31
C ARG A 77 -0.47 10.32 5.34
N LYS A 78 -0.97 9.08 5.30
CA LYS A 78 -0.16 7.87 5.36
C LYS A 78 -0.58 6.90 4.27
N ILE A 79 0.39 6.41 3.49
CA ILE A 79 0.15 5.40 2.45
C ILE A 79 0.99 4.16 2.75
N ARG A 80 0.35 2.99 2.74
CA ARG A 80 1.03 1.70 2.76
C ARG A 80 0.85 0.97 1.44
N LEU A 81 1.97 0.65 0.80
CA LEU A 81 2.00 -0.23 -0.36
C LEU A 81 2.07 -1.70 0.08
N THR A 82 1.24 -2.54 -0.53
CA THR A 82 1.11 -3.99 -0.27
C THR A 82 0.71 -4.67 -1.59
N GLY A 83 0.47 -5.98 -1.57
CA GLY A 83 -0.19 -6.70 -2.64
C GLY A 83 -0.04 -8.20 -2.43
N GLY A 84 0.35 -8.91 -3.48
CA GLY A 84 1.30 -10.03 -3.36
C GLY A 84 2.64 -9.49 -2.86
N GLU A 85 3.63 -9.37 -3.74
CA GLU A 85 4.89 -8.69 -3.44
C GLU A 85 4.98 -7.37 -4.23
N PRO A 86 4.89 -6.19 -3.58
CA PRO A 86 4.94 -4.91 -4.28
C PRO A 86 6.16 -4.75 -5.18
N LEU A 87 7.32 -5.21 -4.70
CA LEU A 87 8.61 -4.98 -5.37
C LEU A 87 8.81 -5.85 -6.62
N VAL A 88 7.95 -6.83 -6.89
CA VAL A 88 7.97 -7.58 -8.17
C VAL A 88 7.13 -6.92 -9.27
N ARG A 89 6.32 -5.90 -8.95
CA ARG A 89 5.54 -5.20 -9.98
C ARG A 89 6.48 -4.40 -10.88
N ARG A 90 6.39 -4.66 -12.19
CA ARG A 90 7.17 -3.92 -13.20
C ARG A 90 6.92 -2.41 -13.07
N ASN A 91 7.99 -1.63 -13.15
CA ASN A 91 8.02 -0.16 -13.04
C ASN A 91 7.58 0.41 -11.67
N ILE A 92 7.46 -0.41 -10.62
CA ILE A 92 6.98 0.05 -9.31
C ILE A 92 7.82 1.20 -8.72
N MET A 93 9.13 1.25 -9.00
CA MET A 93 10.00 2.32 -8.51
C MET A 93 9.60 3.72 -9.00
N GLN A 94 9.02 3.83 -10.20
CA GLN A 94 8.52 5.11 -10.71
C GLN A 94 7.36 5.62 -9.85
N PHE A 95 6.41 4.72 -9.56
CA PHE A 95 5.28 5.01 -8.68
C PHE A 95 5.71 5.32 -7.24
N ILE A 96 6.64 4.54 -6.68
CA ILE A 96 7.20 4.80 -5.34
C ILE A 96 7.90 6.16 -5.30
N SER A 97 8.66 6.52 -6.34
CA SER A 97 9.33 7.82 -6.42
C SER A 97 8.34 8.98 -6.51
N ALA A 98 7.24 8.82 -7.24
CA ALA A 98 6.18 9.83 -7.31
C ALA A 98 5.54 10.08 -5.94
N LEU A 99 5.18 9.02 -5.21
CA LEU A 99 4.65 9.16 -3.84
C LEU A 99 5.71 9.66 -2.84
N GLY A 100 6.96 9.23 -3.00
CA GLY A 100 8.06 9.67 -2.16
C GLY A 100 8.40 11.16 -2.34
N ALA A 101 8.15 11.72 -3.52
CA ALA A 101 8.22 13.17 -3.73
C ALA A 101 7.19 13.93 -2.89
N GLU A 102 5.99 13.37 -2.69
CA GLU A 102 4.96 13.96 -1.83
C GLU A 102 5.35 13.89 -0.35
N VAL A 103 6.09 12.86 0.07
CA VAL A 103 6.71 12.81 1.42
C VAL A 103 7.70 13.95 1.59
N LYS A 104 8.61 14.13 0.62
CA LYS A 104 9.62 15.19 0.66
C LYS A 104 9.01 16.59 0.62
N ALA A 105 7.88 16.75 -0.07
CA ALA A 105 7.13 18.00 -0.12
C ALA A 105 6.30 18.28 1.15
N GLY A 106 6.18 17.31 2.08
CA GLY A 106 5.35 17.44 3.28
C GLY A 106 3.85 17.25 3.03
N ASN A 107 3.46 16.70 1.87
CA ASN A 107 2.07 16.37 1.54
C ASN A 107 1.67 14.99 2.08
N LEU A 108 2.65 14.12 2.33
CA LEU A 108 2.47 12.81 2.95
C LEU A 108 3.42 12.69 4.15
N ASP A 109 2.91 12.22 5.29
CA ASP A 109 3.73 12.04 6.49
C ASP A 109 4.55 10.74 6.43
N GLU A 110 3.97 9.68 5.84
CA GLU A 110 4.58 8.37 5.81
C GLU A 110 4.22 7.60 4.53
N LEU A 111 5.25 7.15 3.82
CA LEU A 111 5.15 6.10 2.81
C LEU A 111 5.80 4.83 3.35
N THR A 112 5.00 3.78 3.53
CA THR A 112 5.44 2.49 4.07
C THR A 112 5.24 1.38 3.04
N ILE A 113 6.17 0.42 2.99
CA ILE A 113 6.05 -0.77 2.13
C ILE A 113 5.97 -2.01 3.00
N THR A 114 4.97 -2.87 2.78
CA THR A 114 4.97 -4.24 3.30
C THR A 114 5.52 -5.17 2.22
N THR A 115 6.59 -5.89 2.52
CA THR A 115 7.30 -6.77 1.59
C THR A 115 7.71 -8.08 2.27
N ASN A 116 7.89 -9.15 1.52
CA ASN A 116 8.54 -10.37 1.98
C ASN A 116 10.07 -10.24 2.08
N GLY A 117 10.63 -9.12 1.62
CA GLY A 117 12.06 -8.78 1.71
C GLY A 117 12.94 -9.34 0.60
N SER A 118 12.40 -10.17 -0.31
CA SER A 118 13.18 -10.87 -1.33
C SER A 118 13.89 -9.94 -2.33
N GLN A 119 13.40 -8.71 -2.51
CA GLN A 119 13.95 -7.72 -3.43
C GLN A 119 14.75 -6.62 -2.72
N LEU A 120 14.80 -6.61 -1.38
CA LEU A 120 15.41 -5.51 -0.62
C LEU A 120 16.92 -5.37 -0.88
N GLY A 121 17.66 -6.48 -0.97
CA GLY A 121 19.09 -6.42 -1.28
C GLY A 121 19.43 -5.74 -2.63
N LYS A 122 18.46 -5.59 -3.52
CA LYS A 122 18.62 -4.86 -4.80
C LYS A 122 18.03 -3.45 -4.79
N MET A 123 17.01 -3.20 -3.95
CA MET A 123 16.16 -2.02 -4.07
C MET A 123 16.19 -1.10 -2.84
N ALA A 124 16.80 -1.52 -1.73
CA ALA A 124 16.77 -0.76 -0.48
C ALA A 124 17.29 0.68 -0.62
N ASP A 125 18.42 0.87 -1.30
CA ASP A 125 19.01 2.19 -1.54
C ASP A 125 18.08 3.08 -2.38
N ASP A 126 17.50 2.52 -3.44
CA ASP A 126 16.55 3.24 -4.30
C ASP A 126 15.26 3.61 -3.57
N LEU A 127 14.76 2.72 -2.70
CA LEU A 127 13.59 2.98 -1.85
C LEU A 127 13.87 4.13 -0.87
N TYR A 128 15.04 4.10 -0.23
CA TYR A 128 15.47 5.16 0.67
C TYR A 128 15.63 6.50 -0.08
N ALA A 129 16.29 6.48 -1.24
CA ALA A 129 16.45 7.66 -2.10
C ALA A 129 15.10 8.21 -2.57
N ALA A 130 14.11 7.35 -2.86
CA ALA A 130 12.77 7.75 -3.26
C ALA A 130 12.02 8.49 -2.13
N GLY A 131 12.31 8.20 -0.86
CA GLY A 131 11.66 8.84 0.29
C GLY A 131 10.97 7.86 1.24
N VAL A 132 11.08 6.55 0.99
CA VAL A 132 10.58 5.54 1.92
C VAL A 132 11.45 5.56 3.17
N ARG A 133 10.82 5.62 4.35
CA ARG A 133 11.51 5.62 5.65
C ARG A 133 11.12 4.47 6.55
N ARG A 134 10.09 3.72 6.16
CA ARG A 134 9.57 2.60 6.92
C ARG A 134 9.22 1.45 6.00
N ILE A 135 9.68 0.26 6.36
CA ILE A 135 9.33 -0.99 5.71
C ILE A 135 8.85 -1.98 6.77
N ASN A 136 7.87 -2.80 6.41
CA ASN A 136 7.43 -3.93 7.20
C ASN A 136 7.81 -5.20 6.44
N ILE A 137 8.62 -6.05 7.07
CA ILE A 137 9.09 -7.28 6.45
C ILE A 137 8.35 -8.45 7.06
N SER A 138 7.66 -9.21 6.21
CA SER A 138 7.00 -10.46 6.59
C SER A 138 8.04 -11.58 6.59
N LEU A 139 8.45 -12.02 7.79
CA LEU A 139 9.43 -13.07 8.01
C LEU A 139 8.93 -14.00 9.13
N ASP A 140 8.30 -15.11 8.75
CA ASP A 140 7.56 -15.96 9.71
C ASP A 140 8.46 -16.84 10.59
N THR A 141 9.72 -17.03 10.19
CA THR A 141 10.69 -17.87 10.91
C THR A 141 12.11 -17.54 10.46
N LEU A 142 13.08 -17.73 11.36
CA LEU A 142 14.52 -17.65 11.10
C LEU A 142 15.17 -19.02 10.87
N ASP A 143 14.39 -20.09 10.99
CA ASP A 143 14.80 -21.45 10.63
C ASP A 143 14.61 -21.65 9.12
N GLU A 144 15.69 -21.99 8.42
CA GLU A 144 15.73 -22.06 6.95
C GLU A 144 14.80 -23.13 6.38
N ASP A 145 14.74 -24.31 7.01
CA ASP A 145 13.89 -25.41 6.55
C ASP A 145 12.41 -25.09 6.75
N ARG A 146 12.06 -24.52 7.91
CA ARG A 146 10.69 -24.02 8.17
C ARG A 146 10.35 -22.86 7.24
N PHE A 147 11.29 -21.97 6.94
CA PHE A 147 11.05 -20.86 6.02
C PHE A 147 10.69 -21.36 4.63
N ARG A 148 11.46 -22.33 4.10
CA ARG A 148 11.16 -23.00 2.83
C ARG A 148 9.81 -23.73 2.89
N ALA A 149 9.52 -24.45 3.97
CA ALA A 149 8.24 -25.15 4.12
C ALA A 149 7.04 -24.18 4.11
N ILE A 150 7.17 -23.03 4.76
CA ILE A 150 6.11 -22.02 4.84
C ILE A 150 5.96 -21.28 3.51
N THR A 151 7.05 -20.78 2.92
CA THR A 151 7.03 -19.89 1.75
C THR A 151 7.04 -20.62 0.40
N ARG A 152 7.33 -21.92 0.41
CA ARG A 152 7.65 -22.81 -0.72
C ARG A 152 8.88 -22.36 -1.52
N TRP A 153 8.81 -21.22 -2.19
CA TRP A 153 9.84 -20.73 -3.11
C TRP A 153 10.73 -19.64 -2.50
N GLY A 154 10.55 -19.34 -1.21
CA GLY A 154 11.33 -18.34 -0.53
C GLY A 154 12.75 -18.81 -0.21
N ASP A 155 13.67 -17.86 -0.20
CA ASP A 155 15.06 -18.03 0.20
C ASP A 155 15.35 -17.10 1.37
N LEU A 156 15.57 -17.69 2.56
CA LEU A 156 15.83 -16.93 3.78
C LEU A 156 17.15 -16.16 3.69
N ALA A 157 18.20 -16.75 3.11
CA ALA A 157 19.50 -16.09 2.98
C ALA A 157 19.39 -14.84 2.11
N LYS A 158 18.59 -14.90 1.04
CA LYS A 158 18.29 -13.75 0.18
C LYS A 158 17.58 -12.62 0.94
N VAL A 159 16.62 -12.93 1.81
CA VAL A 159 15.92 -11.93 2.63
C VAL A 159 16.88 -11.32 3.66
N MET A 160 17.66 -12.16 4.35
CA MET A 160 18.62 -11.71 5.36
C MET A 160 19.74 -10.85 4.77
N ALA A 161 20.16 -11.09 3.52
CA ALA A 161 21.15 -10.25 2.85
C ALA A 161 20.65 -8.84 2.51
N GLY A 162 19.33 -8.61 2.51
CA GLY A 162 18.72 -7.30 2.27
C GLY A 162 18.34 -6.54 3.54
N LEU A 163 18.62 -7.10 4.72
CA LEU A 163 18.33 -6.57 6.05
C LEU A 163 19.60 -6.03 6.71
#